data_AF-A0ABD7YQ81-F1
#
_entry.id   AF-A0ABD7YQ81-F1
#
_cell.length_a   1.000
_cell.length_b   1.000
_cell.length_c   1.000
_cell.angle_alpha   90.00
_cell.angle_beta   90.00
_cell.angle_gamma   90.00
#
_symmetry.space_group_name_H-M   'P 1'
#
loop_
_entity.id
_entity.type
_entity.pdbx_description
1 polymer ?
#
loop_
_entity_poly.entity_id
_entity_poly.type
_entity_poly.pdbx_seq_one_letter_code
_entity_poly.pdbx_strand_id
1 'polypeptide(L)'
;MYQVYAFLTLAGWQQLAAEQWPHAVDVGSNYKLIVFTNEQEPKLEALAISHGFKVKRLTAVRTINAMTASAVGPFVCSYDIAQKVVQHFSPIEVE
;
A
#
# COMPACT_ATOMS: atom_id res chain seq x y z
N MET A 1 7.74 -15.06 -10.91
CA MET A 1 7.45 -14.34 -9.67
C MET A 1 7.88 -12.89 -9.83
N TYR A 2 7.03 -11.93 -9.46
CA TYR A 2 7.34 -10.50 -9.52
C TYR A 2 6.82 -9.78 -8.27
N GLN A 3 7.40 -8.60 -7.98
CA GLN A 3 7.03 -7.78 -6.83
C GLN A 3 5.73 -7.02 -7.08
N VAL A 4 4.91 -6.96 -6.05
CA VAL A 4 3.64 -6.25 -5.96
C VAL A 4 3.69 -5.38 -4.71
N TYR A 5 3.03 -4.24 -4.78
CA TYR A 5 3.08 -3.20 -3.77
C TYR A 5 1.67 -2.92 -3.28
N ALA A 6 1.50 -2.63 -2.00
CA ALA A 6 0.22 -2.15 -1.49
C ALA A 6 0.40 -1.01 -0.49
N PHE A 7 -0.44 0.01 -0.62
CA PHE A 7 -0.58 1.07 0.36
C PHE A 7 -1.70 0.73 1.32
N LEU A 8 -1.41 0.79 2.62
CA LEU A 8 -2.36 0.64 3.70
C LEU A 8 -2.24 1.86 4.62
N THR A 9 -3.34 2.27 5.26
CA THR A 9 -3.24 3.23 6.36
C THR A 9 -2.40 2.63 7.48
N LEU A 10 -1.79 3.45 8.34
CA LEU A 10 -1.02 2.95 9.49
C LEU A 10 -1.83 1.95 10.33
N ALA A 11 -3.08 2.29 10.64
CA ALA A 11 -4.01 1.43 11.35
C ALA A 11 -4.33 0.14 10.58
N GLY A 12 -4.56 0.23 9.26
CA GLY A 12 -4.82 -0.93 8.41
C GLY A 12 -3.61 -1.86 8.33
N TRP A 13 -2.40 -1.31 8.29
CA TRP A 13 -1.17 -2.11 8.35
C TRP A 13 -1.03 -2.82 9.70
N GLN A 14 -1.21 -2.11 10.82
CA GLN A 14 -1.15 -2.70 12.16
C GLN A 14 -2.14 -3.86 12.33
N GLN A 15 -3.35 -3.72 11.79
CA GLN A 15 -4.40 -4.73 11.94
C GLN A 15 -4.24 -5.92 10.97
N LEU A 16 -3.79 -5.68 9.72
CA LEU A 16 -3.86 -6.69 8.65
C LEU A 16 -2.51 -7.29 8.26
N ALA A 17 -1.44 -6.51 8.40
CA ALA A 17 -0.22 -6.74 7.64
C ALA A 17 1.06 -6.68 8.50
N ALA A 18 1.02 -6.16 9.72
CA ALA A 18 2.22 -5.94 10.54
C ALA A 18 2.96 -7.24 10.88
N GLU A 19 2.25 -8.35 11.11
CA GLU A 19 2.88 -9.64 11.40
C GLU A 19 3.57 -10.25 10.18
N GLN A 20 2.95 -10.15 9.00
CA GLN A 20 3.45 -10.78 7.76
C GLN A 20 4.44 -9.89 7.00
N TRP A 21 4.28 -8.57 7.11
CA TRP A 21 5.10 -7.55 6.46
C TRP A 21 5.51 -6.46 7.47
N PRO A 22 6.35 -6.80 8.47
CA PRO A 22 6.77 -5.87 9.51
C PRO A 22 7.67 -4.74 8.99
N HIS A 23 8.38 -4.98 7.88
CA HIS A 23 9.33 -4.04 7.28
C HIS A 23 8.65 -3.09 6.27
N ALA A 24 7.42 -2.65 6.56
CA ALA A 24 6.70 -1.73 5.70
C ALA A 24 7.30 -0.31 5.75
N VAL A 25 7.41 0.34 4.59
CA VAL A 25 8.00 1.67 4.45
C VAL A 25 6.94 2.73 4.73
N ASP A 26 7.28 3.78 5.49
CA ASP A 26 6.39 4.93 5.68
C ASP A 26 6.27 5.75 4.40
N VAL A 27 5.03 6.10 4.05
CA VAL A 27 4.73 6.95 2.90
C VAL A 27 3.77 8.05 3.33
N GLY A 28 4.24 9.29 3.27
CA GLY A 28 3.54 10.43 3.86
C GLY A 28 3.34 10.25 5.37
N SER A 29 2.28 10.86 5.92
CA SER A 29 2.08 10.92 7.38
C SER A 29 1.27 9.75 7.98
N ASN A 30 0.53 8.99 7.17
CA ASN A 30 -0.43 7.99 7.70
C ASN A 30 -0.55 6.72 6.85
N TYR A 31 0.39 6.45 5.95
CA TYR A 31 0.36 5.23 5.13
C TYR A 31 1.67 4.45 5.25
N LYS A 32 1.52 3.14 5.11
CA LYS A 32 2.59 2.16 4.99
C LYS A 32 2.52 1.52 3.60
N LEU A 33 3.68 1.37 2.99
CA LEU A 33 3.89 0.61 1.76
C LEU A 33 4.47 -0.75 2.12
N ILE A 34 3.71 -1.81 1.82
CA ILE A 34 4.20 -3.18 1.90
C ILE A 34 4.65 -3.66 0.52
N VAL A 35 5.68 -4.50 0.51
CA VAL A 35 6.21 -5.16 -0.69
C VAL A 35 6.07 -6.67 -0.50
N PHE A 36 5.49 -7.33 -1.49
CA PHE A 36 5.23 -8.77 -1.49
C PHE A 36 5.29 -9.31 -2.91
N THR A 37 5.20 -10.62 -3.07
CA THR A 37 5.21 -11.26 -4.40
C THR A 37 3.79 -11.47 -4.91
N ASN A 38 3.62 -11.57 -6.22
CA ASN A 38 2.33 -11.88 -6.84
C ASN A 38 1.69 -13.19 -6.32
N GLU A 39 2.48 -14.11 -5.76
CA GLU A 39 2.00 -15.35 -5.14
C GLU A 39 1.44 -15.13 -3.72
N GLN A 40 1.86 -14.05 -3.05
CA GLN A 40 1.36 -13.64 -1.74
C GLN A 40 0.11 -12.76 -1.84
N GLU A 41 -0.21 -12.24 -3.02
CA GLU A 41 -1.39 -11.38 -3.24
C GLU A 41 -2.72 -12.03 -2.81
N PRO A 42 -3.01 -13.31 -3.14
CA PRO A 42 -4.23 -13.95 -2.66
C PRO A 42 -4.33 -14.04 -1.13
N LYS A 43 -3.19 -14.11 -0.42
CA LYS A 43 -3.16 -14.08 1.04
C LYS A 43 -3.54 -12.70 1.57
N LEU A 44 -3.00 -11.64 0.97
CA LEU A 44 -3.38 -10.26 1.32
C LEU A 44 -4.87 -10.02 1.05
N GLU A 45 -5.39 -10.51 -0.08
CA GLU A 45 -6.82 -10.42 -0.40
C GLU A 45 -7.69 -11.15 0.62
N ALA A 46 -7.33 -12.38 0.98
CA ALA A 46 -8.07 -13.15 1.98
C ALA A 46 -8.08 -12.45 3.36
N LEU A 47 -6.93 -11.91 3.80
CA LEU A 47 -6.83 -11.15 5.06
C LEU A 47 -7.65 -9.86 4.99
N ALA A 48 -7.57 -9.11 3.89
CA ALA A 48 -8.38 -7.91 3.73
C ALA A 48 -9.87 -8.24 3.84
N ILE A 49 -10.33 -9.29 3.15
CA ILE A 49 -11.73 -9.74 3.17
C ILE A 49 -12.16 -10.18 4.57
N SER A 50 -11.33 -10.95 5.29
CA SER A 50 -11.69 -11.43 6.64
C SER A 50 -11.84 -10.30 7.66
N HIS A 51 -11.25 -9.13 7.37
CA HIS A 51 -11.39 -7.92 8.17
C HIS A 51 -12.36 -6.89 7.58
N GLY A 52 -13.14 -7.25 6.55
CA GLY A 52 -14.17 -6.39 5.94
C GLY A 52 -13.63 -5.34 4.96
N PHE A 53 -12.38 -5.45 4.55
CA PHE A 53 -11.76 -4.59 3.54
C PHE A 53 -11.82 -5.23 2.15
N LYS A 54 -11.78 -4.36 1.13
CA LYS A 54 -11.66 -4.78 -0.27
C LYS A 54 -10.34 -4.27 -0.84
N VAL A 55 -9.53 -5.20 -1.35
CA VAL A 55 -8.33 -4.86 -2.11
C VAL A 55 -8.74 -4.14 -3.41
N LYS A 56 -8.09 -3.02 -3.69
CA LYS A 56 -8.35 -2.23 -4.91
C LYS A 56 -7.05 -2.05 -5.67
N ARG A 57 -7.06 -2.39 -6.97
CA ARG A 57 -5.99 -2.01 -7.90
C ARG A 57 -6.28 -0.65 -8.51
N LEU A 58 -5.44 0.33 -8.19
CA LEU A 58 -5.62 1.73 -8.58
C LEU A 58 -4.42 2.24 -9.38
N THR A 59 -4.67 3.21 -10.26
CA THR A 59 -3.61 3.97 -10.94
C THR A 59 -2.94 4.93 -9.96
N ALA A 60 -1.73 5.42 -10.28
CA ALA A 60 -1.00 6.36 -9.40
C ALA A 60 -1.85 7.56 -8.97
N VAL A 61 -2.53 8.22 -9.91
CA VAL A 61 -3.40 9.38 -9.62
C VAL A 61 -4.53 9.00 -8.67
N ARG A 62 -5.16 7.84 -8.87
CA ARG A 62 -6.27 7.39 -8.00
C ARG A 62 -5.78 6.99 -6.62
N THR A 63 -4.60 6.38 -6.53
CA THR A 63 -3.95 6.05 -5.25
C THR A 63 -3.59 7.32 -4.48
N ILE A 64 -3.00 8.32 -5.14
CA ILE A 64 -2.71 9.63 -4.54
C ILE A 64 -4.00 10.27 -4.01
N ASN A 65 -5.04 10.37 -4.83
CA ASN A 65 -6.31 10.95 -4.41
C ASN A 65 -6.94 10.20 -3.23
N ALA A 66 -6.88 8.86 -3.24
CA ALA A 66 -7.37 8.04 -2.14
C ALA A 66 -6.57 8.27 -0.85
N MET A 67 -5.23 8.35 -0.95
CA MET A 67 -4.35 8.61 0.18
C MET A 67 -4.57 10.00 0.78
N THR A 68 -4.65 11.03 -0.06
CA THR A 68 -4.96 12.41 0.35
C THR A 68 -6.33 12.50 1.03
N ALA A 69 -7.31 11.73 0.56
CA ALA A 69 -8.63 11.63 1.20
C ALA A 69 -8.66 10.72 2.45
N SER A 70 -7.49 10.23 2.91
CA SER A 70 -7.40 9.30 4.05
C SER A 70 -8.26 8.03 3.89
N ALA A 71 -8.45 7.57 2.65
CA ALA A 71 -9.26 6.40 2.36
C ALA A 71 -8.58 5.10 2.81
N VAL A 72 -9.35 4.21 3.44
CA VAL A 72 -8.78 2.95 3.94
C VAL A 72 -8.51 1.96 2.79
N GLY A 73 -7.28 1.43 2.75
CA GLY A 73 -6.79 0.42 1.80
C GLY A 73 -6.88 -1.02 2.33
N PRO A 74 -6.54 -2.04 1.50
CA PRO A 74 -5.31 -2.01 0.71
C PRO A 74 -5.45 -1.53 -0.74
N PHE A 75 -4.55 -0.66 -1.18
CA PHE A 75 -4.42 -0.22 -2.58
C PHE A 75 -3.23 -0.89 -3.26
N VAL A 76 -3.50 -1.96 -4.00
CA VAL A 76 -2.48 -2.79 -4.67
C VAL A 76 -2.07 -2.17 -6.01
N CYS A 77 -0.77 -2.18 -6.31
CA CYS A 77 -0.23 -1.62 -7.54
C CYS A 77 1.11 -2.24 -7.95
N SER A 78 1.55 -1.92 -9.16
CA SER A 78 2.87 -2.25 -9.69
C SER A 78 3.94 -1.29 -9.17
N TYR A 79 5.21 -1.65 -9.38
CA TYR A 79 6.36 -0.83 -8.99
C TYR A 79 6.31 0.60 -9.54
N ASP A 80 6.01 0.76 -10.83
CA ASP A 80 5.98 2.07 -11.50
C ASP A 80 4.92 3.02 -10.90
N ILE A 81 3.80 2.45 -10.44
CA ILE A 81 2.76 3.19 -9.74
C ILE A 81 3.21 3.53 -8.33
N ALA A 82 3.76 2.55 -7.60
CA ALA A 82 4.25 2.76 -6.24
C ALA A 82 5.31 3.85 -6.19
N GLN A 83 6.27 3.83 -7.11
CA GLN A 83 7.32 4.84 -7.22
C GLN A 83 6.75 6.26 -7.39
N LYS A 84 5.78 6.44 -8.30
CA LYS A 84 5.13 7.75 -8.51
C LYS A 84 4.38 8.25 -7.28
N VAL A 85 3.70 7.34 -6.57
CA VAL A 85 2.96 7.67 -5.34
C VAL A 85 3.94 8.05 -4.23
N VAL A 86 5.02 7.28 -4.04
CA VAL A 86 6.05 7.57 -3.03
C VAL A 86 6.72 8.91 -3.31
N GLN A 87 7.13 9.18 -4.55
CA GLN A 87 7.72 10.47 -4.93
C GLN A 87 6.80 11.66 -4.65
N HIS A 88 5.48 11.47 -4.74
CA HIS A 88 4.51 12.53 -4.44
C HIS A 88 4.43 12.85 -2.94
N PHE A 89 4.44 11.84 -2.07
CA PHE A 89 4.27 12.01 -0.62
C PHE A 89 5.57 12.09 0.17
N SER A 90 6.67 11.65 -0.42
CA SER A 90 8.02 11.67 0.13
C SER A 90 8.98 12.11 -0.97
N PRO A 91 8.86 13.37 -1.44
CA PRO A 91 9.80 13.90 -2.40
C PRO A 91 11.20 13.85 -1.79
N ILE A 92 12.16 13.30 -2.54
CA ILE A 92 13.57 13.40 -2.17
C ILE A 92 13.91 14.88 -2.34
N GLU A 93 14.13 15.59 -1.23
CA GLU A 93 14.79 16.89 -1.27
C GLU A 93 16.22 16.63 -1.74
N VAL A 94 16.47 16.91 -3.02
CA VAL A 94 17.82 17.07 -3.56
C VAL A 94 18.27 18.46 -3.14
N GLU A 95 19.05 18.52 -2.06
CA GLU A 95 19.95 19.65 -1.78
C GLU A 95 21.10 19.68 -2.78
#